data_AF-A0A1T4QMD1-F1
#
_entry.id   AF-A0A1T4QMD1-F1
#
_cell.length_a   1.000
_cell.length_b   1.000
_cell.length_c   1.000
_cell.angle_alpha   90.00
_cell.angle_beta   90.00
_cell.angle_gamma   90.00
#
_symmetry.space_group_name_H-M   'P 1'
#
loop_
_entity.id
_entity.type
_entity.pdbx_description
1 polymer ?
#
loop_
_entity_poly.entity_id
_entity_poly.type
_entity_poly.pdbx_seq_one_letter_code
_entity_poly.pdbx_strand_id
1 'polypeptide(L)'
;MKRREQSQTEQLRRALTEREAQLHEAQARLAALEGSTSLQVGRALTAAAKRPARGLVRLPRDLYRLWRGSTRTRQAAGRRRPAQPVRSYEAERQESRLLAGTVGPLDGRLVVAGVLSPEARAAVDPYIRVVPLRPHDAQAVFDSVDVDAVLVTASATAPGTAWAHAGDPAASDRTRALRWVVEAAAARGVPSILVADAPAPPALAWLGFDHVHEGDLGVPLHRFNPVAVEPDRDPVPVHVPAATPERGRTAAALEALTGAGLRSAQPHWSGLPDVLRGSDAAVVTDPSLAERALACGTRVLLLAPSPTGRGGLDDGAHVVDPGPRGPGAEGIAMGLAQVREAGPLGAEELRLALRRLYLSAATPVRLAEIFGQVTLAPGSGGSDLPLRERRVTLLALPADDGTSLALAEDALKQEWPPAEVVVPEESAHLTGVERLRAHGLPVRTVPGVGTDSASPAAWARLAEAADTPWVALWREPRGAAFLADAVCAAECSGADAVGPVAAAWGTPGERTPADADAVDWAGADRDYVFVGAIQPELARRGLLVRALHPGVWNRHGARLLALGPLSGRSSGGAD
;
A
#
# COMPACT_ATOMS: atom_id res chain seq x y z
N MET A 1 16.37 -55.90 -33.88
CA MET A 1 15.79 -56.29 -32.57
C MET A 1 16.55 -55.71 -31.37
N LYS A 2 17.90 -55.69 -31.35
CA LYS A 2 18.73 -55.19 -30.22
C LYS A 2 18.40 -53.81 -29.63
N ARG A 3 17.87 -52.84 -30.41
CA ARG A 3 17.51 -51.50 -29.91
C ARG A 3 16.24 -51.46 -29.04
N ARG A 4 15.30 -52.41 -29.23
CA ARG A 4 14.05 -52.46 -28.45
C ARG A 4 14.28 -53.09 -27.06
N GLU A 5 15.18 -54.06 -26.98
CA GLU A 5 15.60 -54.66 -25.71
C GLU A 5 16.37 -53.65 -24.85
N GLN A 6 17.25 -52.85 -25.47
CA GLN A 6 17.96 -51.77 -24.77
C GLN A 6 17.00 -50.70 -24.23
N SER A 7 16.02 -50.25 -25.03
CA SER A 7 15.05 -49.25 -24.55
C SER A 7 14.16 -49.78 -23.43
N GLN A 8 13.78 -51.07 -23.46
CA GLN A 8 13.01 -51.70 -22.39
C GLN A 8 13.82 -51.82 -21.10
N THR A 9 15.10 -52.17 -21.17
CA THR A 9 15.96 -52.21 -19.98
C THR A 9 16.21 -50.82 -19.39
N GLU A 10 16.32 -49.78 -20.21
CA GLU A 10 16.43 -48.40 -19.75
C GLU A 10 15.13 -47.89 -19.12
N GLN A 11 13.97 -48.25 -19.68
CA GLN A 11 12.68 -47.91 -19.10
C GLN A 11 12.46 -48.61 -17.75
N LEU A 12 12.85 -49.88 -17.62
CA LEU A 12 12.76 -50.62 -16.36
C LEU A 12 13.73 -50.06 -15.30
N ARG A 13 14.94 -49.64 -15.69
CA ARG A 13 15.88 -48.98 -14.77
C ARG A 13 15.34 -47.65 -14.28
N ARG A 14 14.75 -46.84 -15.18
CA ARG A 14 14.11 -45.57 -14.80
C ARG A 14 12.94 -45.79 -13.85
N ALA A 15 12.09 -46.77 -14.13
CA ALA A 15 10.96 -47.12 -13.27
C ALA A 15 11.41 -47.63 -11.88
N LEU A 16 12.51 -48.39 -11.80
CA LEU A 16 13.09 -48.83 -10.53
C LEU A 16 13.66 -47.65 -9.74
N THR A 17 14.43 -46.76 -10.37
CA THR A 17 14.98 -45.58 -9.69
C THR A 17 13.88 -44.64 -9.19
N GLU A 18 12.78 -44.51 -9.93
CA GLU A 18 11.63 -43.70 -9.54
C GLU A 18 10.88 -44.33 -8.35
N ARG A 19 10.73 -45.66 -8.33
CA ARG A 19 10.12 -46.37 -7.21
C ARG A 19 10.98 -46.35 -5.94
N GLU A 20 12.29 -46.48 -6.07
CA GLU A 20 13.22 -46.36 -4.94
C GLU A 20 13.22 -44.94 -4.35
N ALA A 21 13.15 -43.91 -5.20
CA ALA A 21 13.02 -42.52 -4.75
C ALA A 21 11.71 -42.30 -3.98
N GLN A 22 10.58 -42.82 -4.47
CA GLN A 22 9.28 -42.75 -3.79
C GLN A 22 9.28 -43.48 -2.44
N LEU A 23 9.97 -44.63 -2.34
CA LEU A 23 10.11 -45.37 -1.07
C LEU A 23 10.96 -44.60 -0.07
N HIS A 24 12.07 -44.01 -0.48
CA HIS A 24 12.90 -43.20 0.40
C HIS A 24 12.19 -41.93 0.88
N GLU A 25 11.40 -41.29 0.02
CA GLU A 25 10.59 -40.14 0.40
C GLU A 25 9.48 -40.52 1.39
N ALA A 26 8.79 -41.64 1.16
CA ALA A 26 7.79 -42.16 2.10
C ALA A 26 8.42 -42.55 3.45
N GLN A 27 9.61 -43.15 3.45
CA GLN A 27 10.36 -43.46 4.67
C GLN A 27 10.81 -42.19 5.40
N ALA A 28 11.25 -41.15 4.68
CA ALA A 28 11.63 -39.87 5.29
C ALA A 28 10.41 -39.13 5.88
N ARG A 29 9.25 -39.18 5.21
CA ARG A 29 7.99 -38.64 5.73
C ARG A 29 7.50 -39.42 6.95
N LEU A 30 7.62 -40.75 6.97
CA LEU A 30 7.32 -41.57 8.15
C LEU A 30 8.27 -41.24 9.31
N ALA A 31 9.57 -41.12 9.08
CA ALA A 31 10.54 -40.74 10.12
C ALA A 31 10.28 -39.32 10.66
N ALA A 32 9.88 -38.37 9.81
CA ALA A 32 9.51 -37.01 10.21
C ALA A 32 8.20 -36.98 11.03
N LEU A 33 7.21 -37.80 10.65
CA LEU A 33 5.96 -37.94 11.39
C LEU A 33 6.15 -38.69 12.72
N GLU A 34 7.04 -39.67 12.77
CA GLU A 34 7.43 -40.38 14.00
C GLU A 34 8.23 -39.49 14.97
N GLY A 35 8.97 -38.51 14.43
CA GLY A 35 9.68 -37.49 15.20
C GLY A 35 8.83 -36.29 15.62
N SER A 36 7.59 -36.18 15.11
CA SER A 36 6.71 -35.04 15.42
C SER A 36 6.34 -35.02 16.91
N THR A 37 6.51 -33.83 17.50
CA THR A 37 6.20 -33.53 18.90
C THR A 37 4.74 -33.83 19.25
N SER A 38 3.82 -33.76 18.28
CA SER A 38 2.41 -34.11 18.50
C SER A 38 2.20 -35.62 18.74
N LEU A 39 2.91 -36.48 18.00
CA LEU A 39 2.86 -37.94 18.21
C LEU A 39 3.55 -38.34 19.53
N GLN A 40 4.63 -37.64 19.90
CA GLN A 40 5.33 -37.86 21.17
C GLN A 40 4.49 -37.42 22.38
N VAL A 41 3.77 -36.30 22.29
CA VAL A 41 2.80 -35.85 23.30
C VAL A 41 1.61 -36.81 23.38
N GLY A 42 1.08 -37.27 22.24
CA GLY A 42 0.02 -38.28 22.18
C GLY A 42 0.43 -39.61 22.81
N ARG A 43 1.65 -40.09 22.56
CA ARG A 43 2.20 -41.30 23.21
C ARG A 43 2.41 -41.12 24.72
N ALA A 44 2.87 -39.96 25.16
CA ALA A 44 3.03 -39.65 26.59
C ALA A 44 1.68 -39.65 27.33
N LEU A 45 0.64 -39.04 26.74
CA LEU A 45 -0.73 -39.05 27.29
C LEU A 45 -1.33 -40.45 27.33
N THR A 46 -1.16 -41.23 26.25
CA THR A 46 -1.68 -42.60 26.17
C THR A 46 -0.98 -43.55 27.15
N ALA A 47 0.33 -43.38 27.36
CA ALA A 47 1.08 -44.15 28.35
C ALA A 47 0.66 -43.83 29.80
N ALA A 48 0.31 -42.57 30.07
CA ALA A 48 -0.21 -42.17 31.38
C ALA A 48 -1.62 -42.74 31.63
N ALA A 49 -2.47 -42.80 30.59
CA ALA A 49 -3.79 -43.41 30.67
C ALA A 49 -3.74 -44.92 30.96
N LYS A 50 -2.74 -45.64 30.42
CA LYS A 50 -2.58 -47.09 30.65
C LYS A 50 -2.05 -47.48 32.02
N ARG A 51 -1.43 -46.56 32.78
CA ARG A 51 -0.86 -46.83 34.12
C ARG A 51 -1.08 -45.64 35.08
N PRO A 52 -2.31 -45.45 35.58
CA PRO A 52 -2.71 -44.20 36.26
C PRO A 52 -1.90 -43.92 37.54
N ALA A 53 -1.55 -44.94 38.33
CA ALA A 53 -0.87 -44.76 39.61
C ALA A 53 0.58 -44.23 39.52
N ARG A 54 1.26 -44.37 38.38
CA ARG A 54 2.64 -43.87 38.16
C ARG A 54 2.76 -42.89 37.00
N GLY A 55 1.86 -42.98 36.02
CA GLY A 55 1.85 -42.14 34.82
C GLY A 55 1.42 -40.70 35.08
N LEU A 56 0.39 -40.49 35.93
CA LEU A 56 -0.11 -39.14 36.24
C LEU A 56 0.88 -38.28 37.03
N VAL A 57 1.75 -38.90 37.84
CA VAL A 57 2.78 -38.17 38.62
C VAL A 57 3.95 -37.72 37.74
N ARG A 58 4.23 -38.42 36.63
CA ARG A 58 5.35 -38.11 35.72
C ARG A 58 4.96 -37.26 34.51
N LEU A 59 3.68 -37.26 34.14
CA LEU A 59 3.13 -36.52 32.99
C LEU A 59 3.52 -35.02 32.97
N PRO A 60 3.42 -34.25 34.09
CA PRO A 60 3.80 -32.83 34.06
C PRO A 60 5.29 -32.63 33.80
N ARG A 61 6.13 -33.55 34.30
CA ARG A 61 7.59 -33.47 34.18
C ARG A 61 8.07 -33.86 32.78
N ASP A 62 7.38 -34.80 32.13
CA ASP A 62 7.68 -35.25 30.76
C ASP A 62 7.21 -34.22 29.72
N LEU A 63 6.04 -33.60 29.91
CA LEU A 63 5.58 -32.47 29.10
C LEU A 63 6.49 -31.24 29.28
N TYR A 64 6.92 -30.95 30.52
CA TYR A 64 7.86 -29.86 30.79
C TYR A 64 9.24 -30.10 30.18
N ARG A 65 9.73 -31.35 30.12
CA ARG A 65 10.99 -31.69 29.44
C ARG A 65 10.89 -31.55 27.92
N LEU A 66 9.79 -31.97 27.31
CA LEU A 66 9.52 -31.77 25.88
C LEU A 66 9.46 -30.27 25.54
N TRP A 67 8.79 -29.48 26.40
CA TRP A 67 8.70 -28.03 26.24
C TRP A 67 10.07 -27.33 26.37
N ARG A 68 10.90 -27.72 27.35
CA ARG A 68 12.24 -27.13 27.55
C ARG A 68 13.28 -27.58 26.53
N GLY A 69 13.13 -28.77 25.96
CA GLY A 69 13.98 -29.27 24.87
C GLY A 69 13.74 -28.56 23.54
N SER A 70 12.53 -28.04 23.33
CA SER A 70 12.15 -27.25 22.14
C SER A 70 12.74 -25.83 22.15
N THR A 71 13.10 -25.27 23.31
CA THR A 71 13.55 -23.87 23.45
C THR A 71 15.08 -23.70 23.44
N ARG A 72 15.86 -24.77 23.29
CA ARG A 72 17.34 -24.72 23.18
C ARG A 72 17.84 -25.37 21.90
N THR A 73 17.69 -24.65 20.78
CA THR A 73 18.54 -24.86 19.59
C THR A 73 18.59 -23.58 18.77
N ARG A 74 19.61 -22.75 19.02
CA ARG A 74 20.12 -21.76 18.06
C ARG A 74 21.58 -22.10 17.78
N GLN A 75 21.85 -22.40 16.50
CA GLN A 75 23.08 -22.17 15.74
C GLN A 75 24.42 -22.71 16.26
N ALA A 76 24.96 -23.73 15.57
CA ALA A 76 26.36 -23.76 15.13
C ALA A 76 26.59 -24.83 14.04
N ALA A 77 27.49 -24.49 13.11
CA ALA A 77 28.17 -25.33 12.11
C ALA A 77 27.42 -25.66 10.81
N GLY A 78 27.93 -25.05 9.73
CA GLY A 78 27.44 -25.21 8.36
C GLY A 78 27.63 -26.61 7.79
N ARG A 79 26.74 -26.93 6.85
CA ARG A 79 26.95 -27.99 5.87
C ARG A 79 26.25 -27.56 4.59
N ARG A 80 27.04 -27.46 3.52
CA ARG A 80 26.59 -27.26 2.12
C ARG A 80 25.27 -28.01 1.87
N ARG A 81 24.21 -27.28 1.51
CA ARG A 81 23.07 -27.85 0.80
C ARG A 81 23.54 -28.24 -0.60
N PRO A 82 23.43 -29.49 -1.06
CA PRO A 82 23.15 -29.69 -2.47
C PRO A 82 21.71 -29.24 -2.68
N ALA A 83 21.49 -28.32 -3.62
CA ALA A 83 20.16 -27.90 -4.04
C ALA A 83 19.41 -29.14 -4.56
N GLN A 84 18.34 -29.53 -3.87
CA GLN A 84 17.24 -30.26 -4.50
C GLN A 84 16.32 -29.21 -5.14
N PRO A 85 15.89 -29.37 -6.40
CA PRO A 85 14.96 -28.45 -7.03
C PRO A 85 13.56 -28.76 -6.49
N VAL A 86 13.23 -28.19 -5.31
CA VAL A 86 11.84 -28.05 -4.91
C VAL A 86 11.23 -27.05 -5.89
N ARG A 87 10.33 -27.51 -6.77
CA ARG A 87 9.40 -26.60 -7.43
C ARG A 87 8.71 -25.82 -6.31
N SER A 88 9.01 -24.53 -6.19
CA SER A 88 8.46 -23.71 -5.12
C SER A 88 6.94 -23.70 -5.27
N TYR A 89 6.21 -23.78 -4.16
CA TYR A 89 4.74 -23.62 -4.15
C TYR A 89 4.29 -22.38 -4.94
N GLU A 90 5.12 -21.34 -4.94
CA GLU A 90 4.95 -20.14 -5.77
C GLU A 90 4.95 -20.43 -7.28
N ALA A 91 5.89 -21.26 -7.78
CA ALA A 91 5.94 -21.64 -9.19
C ALA A 91 4.70 -22.45 -9.61
N GLU A 92 4.22 -23.37 -8.77
CA GLU A 92 3.01 -24.15 -9.05
C GLU A 92 1.74 -23.28 -9.08
N ARG A 93 1.63 -22.31 -8.16
CA ARG A 93 0.54 -21.33 -8.16
C ARG A 93 0.61 -20.41 -9.38
N GLN A 94 1.82 -19.99 -9.77
CA GLN A 94 2.04 -19.20 -10.98
C GLN A 94 1.61 -19.96 -12.25
N GLU A 95 2.01 -21.22 -12.39
CA GLU A 95 1.56 -22.08 -13.51
C GLU A 95 0.03 -22.20 -13.54
N SER A 96 -0.60 -22.42 -12.38
CA SER A 96 -2.06 -22.52 -12.26
C SER A 96 -2.77 -21.23 -12.68
N ARG A 97 -2.24 -20.06 -12.31
CA ARG A 97 -2.77 -18.74 -12.68
C ARG A 97 -2.66 -18.47 -14.18
N LEU A 98 -1.54 -18.85 -14.79
CA LEU A 98 -1.33 -18.73 -16.24
C LEU A 98 -2.29 -19.65 -17.02
N LEU A 99 -2.51 -20.88 -16.53
CA LEU A 99 -3.43 -21.83 -17.15
C LEU A 99 -4.90 -21.42 -17.03
N ALA A 100 -5.28 -20.78 -15.93
CA ALA A 100 -6.65 -20.29 -15.71
C ALA A 100 -7.02 -19.10 -16.63
N GLY A 101 -6.05 -18.46 -17.29
CA GLY A 101 -6.28 -17.37 -18.26
C GLY A 101 -6.90 -16.09 -17.69
N THR A 102 -7.24 -16.08 -16.40
CA THR A 102 -7.87 -14.96 -15.68
C THR A 102 -6.84 -14.00 -15.10
N VAL A 103 -5.61 -14.46 -14.91
CA VAL A 103 -4.51 -13.69 -14.34
C VAL A 103 -3.41 -13.57 -15.40
N GLY A 104 -3.42 -12.47 -16.16
CA GLY A 104 -2.29 -12.09 -17.02
C GLY A 104 -0.95 -12.03 -16.28
N PRO A 105 0.20 -11.98 -16.98
CA PRO A 105 1.53 -12.11 -16.40
C PRO A 105 1.78 -11.20 -15.18
N LEU A 106 2.68 -11.67 -14.31
CA LEU A 106 3.04 -11.17 -12.98
C LEU A 106 3.25 -9.64 -12.92
N ASP A 107 2.27 -8.91 -12.40
CA ASP A 107 2.49 -7.55 -11.86
C ASP A 107 2.97 -7.57 -10.39
N GLY A 108 3.16 -8.75 -9.79
CA GLY A 108 3.65 -8.88 -8.40
C GLY A 108 2.66 -8.42 -7.31
N ARG A 109 1.38 -8.23 -7.67
CA ARG A 109 0.27 -7.83 -6.78
C ARG A 109 -0.49 -9.05 -6.23
N LEU A 110 -1.08 -8.90 -5.04
CA LEU A 110 -1.99 -9.91 -4.46
C LEU A 110 -3.21 -10.11 -5.36
N VAL A 111 -3.61 -11.36 -5.57
CA VAL A 111 -4.83 -11.72 -6.32
C VAL A 111 -5.95 -12.00 -5.33
N VAL A 112 -7.00 -11.18 -5.36
CA VAL A 112 -8.09 -11.23 -4.38
C VAL A 112 -9.41 -11.52 -5.07
N ALA A 113 -10.14 -12.52 -4.59
CA ALA A 113 -11.54 -12.72 -4.96
C ALA A 113 -12.40 -11.67 -4.25
N GLY A 114 -13.05 -10.79 -5.01
CA GLY A 114 -13.68 -9.59 -4.49
C GLY A 114 -15.20 -9.57 -4.63
N VAL A 115 -15.88 -9.32 -3.52
CA VAL A 115 -17.27 -8.83 -3.48
C VAL A 115 -17.21 -7.38 -2.99
N LEU A 116 -16.95 -6.47 -3.93
CA LEU A 116 -16.68 -5.06 -3.64
C LEU A 116 -17.74 -4.17 -4.28
N SER A 117 -18.07 -3.06 -3.62
CA SER A 117 -18.80 -1.97 -4.28
C SER A 117 -17.97 -1.37 -5.42
N PRO A 118 -18.60 -0.69 -6.40
CA PRO A 118 -17.85 -0.04 -7.49
C PRO A 118 -16.79 0.95 -6.98
N GLU A 119 -17.11 1.69 -5.91
CA GLU A 119 -16.19 2.62 -5.26
C GLU A 119 -15.02 1.88 -4.60
N ALA A 120 -15.30 0.87 -3.77
CA ALA A 120 -14.26 0.07 -3.11
C ALA A 120 -13.35 -0.62 -4.14
N ARG A 121 -13.92 -1.16 -5.23
CA ARG A 121 -13.14 -1.74 -6.32
C ARG A 121 -12.21 -0.69 -6.94
N ALA A 122 -12.73 0.49 -7.26
CA ALA A 122 -11.94 1.56 -7.84
C ALA A 122 -10.82 2.04 -6.90
N ALA A 123 -11.03 1.99 -5.59
CA ALA A 123 -10.03 2.36 -4.60
C ALA A 123 -8.85 1.36 -4.50
N VAL A 124 -9.10 0.06 -4.69
CA VAL A 124 -8.07 -0.97 -4.46
C VAL A 124 -7.40 -1.49 -5.74
N ASP A 125 -8.01 -1.30 -6.91
CA ASP A 125 -7.56 -1.84 -8.20
C ASP A 125 -6.09 -1.53 -8.56
N PRO A 126 -5.51 -0.35 -8.21
CA PRO A 126 -4.09 -0.10 -8.45
C PRO A 126 -3.17 -1.01 -7.63
N TYR A 127 -3.56 -1.34 -6.40
CA TYR A 127 -2.68 -1.97 -5.40
C TYR A 127 -2.82 -3.49 -5.35
N ILE A 128 -4.02 -4.02 -5.65
CA ILE A 128 -4.31 -5.45 -5.68
C ILE A 128 -5.06 -5.82 -6.96
N ARG A 129 -4.92 -7.08 -7.37
CA ARG A 129 -5.67 -7.60 -8.51
C ARG A 129 -6.98 -8.22 -8.04
N VAL A 130 -8.11 -7.58 -8.37
CA VAL A 130 -9.43 -8.04 -7.94
C VAL A 130 -10.09 -8.91 -9.02
N VAL A 131 -10.36 -10.17 -8.68
CA VAL A 131 -11.21 -11.10 -9.42
C VAL A 131 -12.66 -10.91 -8.92
N PRO A 132 -13.54 -10.23 -9.67
CA PRO A 132 -14.89 -9.95 -9.19
C PRO A 132 -15.71 -11.23 -9.11
N LEU A 133 -16.41 -11.43 -8.00
CA LEU A 133 -17.42 -12.48 -7.86
C LEU A 133 -18.82 -11.88 -8.01
N ARG A 134 -19.67 -12.46 -8.85
CA ARG A 134 -21.09 -12.08 -8.95
C ARG A 134 -21.95 -13.17 -8.32
N PRO A 135 -23.16 -12.86 -7.83
CA PRO A 135 -23.98 -13.86 -7.14
C PRO A 135 -24.27 -15.13 -7.96
N HIS A 136 -24.40 -15.01 -9.29
CA HIS A 136 -24.76 -16.11 -10.18
C HIS A 136 -23.56 -16.93 -10.68
N ASP A 137 -22.35 -16.40 -10.61
CA ASP A 137 -21.13 -17.05 -11.12
C ASP A 137 -20.06 -17.28 -10.05
N ALA A 138 -20.27 -16.78 -8.82
CA ALA A 138 -19.29 -16.82 -7.74
C ALA A 138 -18.69 -18.22 -7.54
N GLN A 139 -19.51 -19.26 -7.62
CA GLN A 139 -19.05 -20.63 -7.50
C GLN A 139 -18.10 -21.04 -8.63
N ALA A 140 -18.53 -20.90 -9.88
CA ALA A 140 -17.73 -21.28 -11.04
C ALA A 140 -16.43 -20.44 -11.16
N VAL A 141 -16.50 -19.15 -10.86
CA VAL A 141 -15.34 -18.24 -10.90
C VAL A 141 -14.37 -18.55 -9.77
N PHE A 142 -14.86 -18.73 -8.54
CA PHE A 142 -13.97 -19.02 -7.42
C PHE A 142 -13.25 -20.36 -7.60
N ASP A 143 -13.95 -21.41 -8.04
CA ASP A 143 -13.35 -22.73 -8.25
C ASP A 143 -12.31 -22.77 -9.37
N SER A 144 -12.37 -21.83 -10.34
CA SER A 144 -11.47 -21.80 -11.49
C SER A 144 -10.23 -20.92 -11.31
N VAL A 145 -10.15 -20.12 -10.23
CA VAL A 145 -9.06 -19.16 -10.03
C VAL A 145 -8.29 -19.43 -8.73
N ASP A 146 -6.97 -19.34 -8.81
CA ASP A 146 -6.11 -19.35 -7.64
C ASP A 146 -5.98 -17.94 -7.05
N VAL A 147 -6.48 -17.76 -5.82
CA VAL A 147 -6.50 -16.46 -5.12
C VAL A 147 -5.74 -16.51 -3.80
N ASP A 148 -5.28 -15.35 -3.35
CA ASP A 148 -4.51 -15.16 -2.13
C ASP A 148 -5.41 -14.84 -0.92
N ALA A 149 -6.56 -14.20 -1.16
CA ALA A 149 -7.57 -13.90 -0.15
C ALA A 149 -8.96 -13.71 -0.80
N VAL A 150 -10.01 -13.78 0.02
CA VAL A 150 -11.36 -13.31 -0.29
C VAL A 150 -11.60 -12.00 0.45
N LEU A 151 -12.02 -10.95 -0.26
CA LEU A 151 -12.34 -9.64 0.31
C LEU A 151 -13.78 -9.26 -0.01
N VAL A 152 -14.56 -8.96 1.02
CA VAL A 152 -15.96 -8.56 0.94
C VAL A 152 -16.12 -7.21 1.62
N THR A 153 -16.76 -6.24 0.95
CA THR A 153 -17.13 -4.97 1.61
C THR A 153 -18.60 -4.94 1.97
N ALA A 154 -18.92 -4.37 3.12
CA ALA A 154 -20.30 -4.12 3.54
C ALA A 154 -21.04 -3.25 2.52
N SER A 155 -20.36 -2.25 1.96
CA SER A 155 -20.87 -1.39 0.89
C SER A 155 -21.29 -2.16 -0.36
N ALA A 156 -20.72 -3.34 -0.63
CA ALA A 156 -21.14 -4.19 -1.75
C ALA A 156 -22.53 -4.79 -1.55
N THR A 157 -23.09 -4.74 -0.33
CA THR A 157 -24.43 -5.22 0.00
C THR A 157 -25.48 -4.11 0.00
N ALA A 158 -25.07 -2.86 -0.24
CA ALA A 158 -25.97 -1.72 -0.32
C ALA A 158 -26.90 -1.82 -1.55
N PRO A 159 -28.07 -1.15 -1.52
CA PRO A 159 -28.96 -1.07 -2.67
C PRO A 159 -28.26 -0.57 -3.94
N GLY A 160 -28.62 -1.12 -5.10
CA GLY A 160 -28.05 -0.73 -6.40
C GLY A 160 -26.76 -1.49 -6.79
N THR A 161 -26.29 -2.43 -5.98
CA THR A 161 -25.14 -3.29 -6.27
C THR A 161 -25.55 -4.70 -6.67
N ALA A 162 -24.62 -5.49 -7.23
CA ALA A 162 -24.89 -6.88 -7.61
C ALA A 162 -25.23 -7.77 -6.40
N TRP A 163 -24.65 -7.47 -5.23
CA TRP A 163 -24.85 -8.23 -3.99
C TRP A 163 -25.84 -7.56 -3.02
N ALA A 164 -26.66 -6.63 -3.52
CA ALA A 164 -27.62 -5.88 -2.72
C ALA A 164 -28.43 -6.77 -1.78
N HIS A 165 -28.57 -6.35 -0.53
CA HIS A 165 -29.29 -7.04 0.55
C HIS A 165 -28.70 -8.39 0.98
N ALA A 166 -27.49 -8.77 0.57
CA ALA A 166 -26.85 -9.95 1.15
C ALA A 166 -26.71 -9.80 2.67
N GLY A 167 -27.17 -10.81 3.43
CA GLY A 167 -27.35 -10.75 4.88
C GLY A 167 -28.77 -10.35 5.33
N ASP A 168 -29.67 -9.98 4.43
CA ASP A 168 -31.09 -9.79 4.69
C ASP A 168 -31.88 -11.09 4.41
N PRO A 169 -32.82 -11.51 5.27
CA PRO A 169 -33.72 -12.62 4.98
C PRO A 169 -34.43 -12.54 3.61
N ALA A 170 -34.69 -11.34 3.11
CA ALA A 170 -35.31 -11.10 1.81
C ALA A 170 -34.42 -11.49 0.61
N ALA A 171 -33.11 -11.57 0.79
CA ALA A 171 -32.13 -11.98 -0.24
C ALA A 171 -31.33 -13.21 0.21
N SER A 172 -32.06 -14.27 0.56
CA SER A 172 -31.50 -15.53 1.06
C SER A 172 -30.62 -16.26 0.02
N ASP A 173 -30.87 -16.08 -1.27
CA ASP A 173 -30.09 -16.63 -2.38
C ASP A 173 -28.67 -16.04 -2.42
N ARG A 174 -28.55 -14.71 -2.35
CA ARG A 174 -27.26 -14.00 -2.30
C ARG A 174 -26.49 -14.35 -1.03
N THR A 175 -27.20 -14.39 0.11
CA THR A 175 -26.60 -14.77 1.39
C THR A 175 -26.06 -16.20 1.35
N ARG A 176 -26.78 -17.14 0.71
CA ARG A 176 -26.33 -18.52 0.51
C ARG A 176 -25.11 -18.58 -0.41
N ALA A 177 -25.11 -17.85 -1.51
CA ALA A 177 -23.97 -17.79 -2.42
C ALA A 177 -22.70 -17.27 -1.72
N LEU A 178 -22.84 -16.21 -0.91
CA LEU A 178 -21.70 -15.65 -0.17
C LEU A 178 -21.19 -16.60 0.91
N ARG A 179 -22.10 -17.27 1.64
CA ARG A 179 -21.75 -18.32 2.60
C ARG A 179 -20.94 -19.43 1.94
N TRP A 180 -21.37 -19.89 0.75
CA TRP A 180 -20.63 -20.90 0.00
C TRP A 180 -19.21 -20.43 -0.31
N VAL A 181 -19.02 -19.17 -0.74
CA VAL A 181 -17.67 -18.63 -1.02
C VAL A 181 -16.79 -18.66 0.21
N VAL A 182 -17.31 -18.24 1.38
CA VAL A 182 -16.55 -18.24 2.64
C VAL A 182 -16.18 -19.66 3.07
N GLU A 183 -17.13 -20.60 3.01
CA GLU A 183 -16.88 -22.01 3.32
C GLU A 183 -15.88 -22.65 2.35
N ALA A 184 -15.98 -22.35 1.05
CA ALA A 184 -15.04 -22.83 0.04
C ALA A 184 -13.64 -22.23 0.23
N ALA A 185 -13.54 -20.96 0.63
CA ALA A 185 -12.26 -20.31 0.94
C ALA A 185 -11.59 -20.99 2.14
N ALA A 186 -12.35 -21.22 3.22
CA ALA A 186 -11.86 -21.94 4.40
C ALA A 186 -11.38 -23.35 4.05
N ALA A 187 -12.13 -24.09 3.21
CA ALA A 187 -11.74 -25.43 2.75
C ALA A 187 -10.43 -25.43 1.94
N ARG A 188 -10.13 -24.32 1.25
CA ARG A 188 -8.89 -24.12 0.47
C ARG A 188 -7.74 -23.51 1.27
N GLY A 189 -7.96 -23.15 2.54
CA GLY A 189 -6.99 -22.40 3.35
C GLY A 189 -6.73 -20.99 2.83
N VAL A 190 -7.71 -20.40 2.13
CA VAL A 190 -7.68 -19.00 1.68
C VAL A 190 -8.40 -18.14 2.72
N PRO A 191 -7.76 -17.11 3.29
CA PRO A 191 -8.40 -16.26 4.29
C PRO A 191 -9.52 -15.42 3.67
N SER A 192 -10.59 -15.24 4.45
CA SER A 192 -11.77 -14.47 4.10
C SER A 192 -11.92 -13.25 5.02
N ILE A 193 -12.12 -12.08 4.42
CA ILE A 193 -12.12 -10.79 5.11
C ILE A 193 -13.40 -10.03 4.77
N LEU A 194 -14.09 -9.56 5.80
CA LEU A 194 -15.19 -8.60 5.70
C LEU A 194 -14.70 -7.21 6.14
N VAL A 195 -14.90 -6.20 5.31
CA VAL A 195 -14.66 -4.79 5.65
C VAL A 195 -16.00 -4.13 5.92
N ALA A 196 -16.24 -3.69 7.15
CA ALA A 196 -17.46 -3.04 7.59
C ALA A 196 -17.44 -1.53 7.26
N ASP A 197 -17.24 -1.21 5.98
CA ASP A 197 -17.10 0.15 5.44
C ASP A 197 -18.42 0.92 5.29
N ALA A 198 -19.55 0.26 5.50
CA ALA A 198 -20.89 0.83 5.42
C ALA A 198 -21.85 0.07 6.34
N PRO A 199 -23.03 0.64 6.66
CA PRO A 199 -24.08 -0.11 7.34
C PRO A 199 -24.48 -1.35 6.54
N ALA A 200 -24.31 -2.53 7.16
CA ALA A 200 -24.66 -3.82 6.58
C ALA A 200 -25.77 -4.52 7.37
N PRO A 201 -26.53 -5.43 6.72
CA PRO A 201 -27.43 -6.33 7.44
C PRO A 201 -26.67 -7.18 8.48
N PRO A 202 -27.25 -7.41 9.67
CA PRO A 202 -26.54 -8.04 10.79
C PRO A 202 -26.08 -9.47 10.50
N ALA A 203 -26.79 -10.20 9.63
CA ALA A 203 -26.41 -11.57 9.30
C ALA A 203 -25.16 -11.66 8.41
N LEU A 204 -24.72 -10.55 7.79
CA LEU A 204 -23.50 -10.51 6.99
C LEU A 204 -22.26 -10.84 7.83
N ALA A 205 -22.13 -10.24 9.01
CA ALA A 205 -21.02 -10.50 9.93
C ALA A 205 -21.03 -11.94 10.47
N TRP A 206 -22.17 -12.63 10.43
CA TRP A 206 -22.35 -14.01 10.93
C TRP A 206 -22.04 -15.10 9.90
N LEU A 207 -21.51 -14.74 8.73
CA LEU A 207 -21.15 -15.71 7.69
C LEU A 207 -19.85 -16.48 7.97
N GLY A 208 -19.13 -16.13 9.05
CA GLY A 208 -17.94 -16.87 9.50
C GLY A 208 -16.63 -16.43 8.84
N PHE A 209 -16.48 -15.14 8.55
CA PHE A 209 -15.22 -14.57 8.05
C PHE A 209 -14.07 -14.78 9.04
N ASP A 210 -12.85 -14.99 8.52
CA ASP A 210 -11.64 -15.12 9.33
C ASP A 210 -11.28 -13.80 10.02
N HIS A 211 -11.57 -12.68 9.37
CA HIS A 211 -11.39 -11.34 9.91
C HIS A 211 -12.54 -10.40 9.52
N VAL A 212 -13.01 -9.61 10.49
CA VAL A 212 -13.91 -8.48 10.26
C VAL A 212 -13.16 -7.21 10.62
N HIS A 213 -12.90 -6.39 9.61
CA HIS A 213 -12.27 -5.09 9.76
C HIS A 213 -13.35 -4.02 9.96
N GLU A 214 -13.31 -3.36 11.13
CA GLU A 214 -14.17 -2.21 11.44
C GLU A 214 -13.51 -0.94 10.90
N GLY A 215 -14.11 -0.33 9.87
CA GLY A 215 -13.56 0.84 9.19
C GLY A 215 -13.65 0.75 7.68
N ASP A 216 -12.95 1.65 6.99
CA ASP A 216 -12.94 1.74 5.54
C ASP A 216 -11.64 1.17 4.92
N LEU A 217 -11.49 1.34 3.60
CA LEU A 217 -10.30 0.93 2.85
C LEU A 217 -9.26 2.06 2.76
N GLY A 218 -9.35 3.09 3.60
CA GLY A 218 -8.49 4.27 3.58
C GLY A 218 -8.77 5.24 2.43
N VAL A 219 -7.90 6.24 2.30
CA VAL A 219 -7.99 7.26 1.25
C VAL A 219 -7.29 6.78 -0.03
N PRO A 220 -8.02 6.61 -1.15
CA PRO A 220 -7.39 6.30 -2.44
C PRO A 220 -6.79 7.57 -3.03
N LEU A 221 -5.52 7.85 -2.70
CA LEU A 221 -4.80 9.07 -3.11
C LEU A 221 -4.71 9.24 -4.63
N HIS A 222 -4.71 8.16 -5.40
CA HIS A 222 -4.79 8.23 -6.86
C HIS A 222 -6.13 8.78 -7.40
N ARG A 223 -7.16 8.91 -6.54
CA ARG A 223 -8.46 9.52 -6.85
C ARG A 223 -8.68 10.84 -6.12
N PHE A 224 -8.47 10.83 -4.80
CA PHE A 224 -8.57 12.02 -3.95
C PHE A 224 -7.20 12.65 -3.82
N ASN A 225 -6.97 13.68 -4.61
CA ASN A 225 -5.69 14.39 -4.71
C ASN A 225 -5.91 15.82 -5.19
N PRO A 226 -4.92 16.69 -4.98
CA PRO A 226 -4.96 18.07 -5.45
C PRO A 226 -4.54 18.23 -6.93
N VAL A 227 -4.37 17.14 -7.68
CA VAL A 227 -3.90 17.22 -9.06
C VAL A 227 -5.04 17.78 -9.92
N ALA A 228 -4.71 18.72 -10.81
CA ALA A 228 -5.69 19.45 -11.62
C ALA A 228 -6.71 20.25 -10.79
N VAL A 229 -6.32 20.74 -9.60
CA VAL A 229 -7.09 21.77 -8.89
C VAL A 229 -7.25 22.99 -9.79
N GLU A 230 -8.49 23.37 -10.07
CA GLU A 230 -8.79 24.64 -10.72
C GLU A 230 -8.31 25.79 -9.80
N PRO A 231 -7.72 26.85 -10.38
CA PRO A 231 -7.25 27.99 -9.60
C PRO A 231 -8.37 28.65 -8.79
N ASP A 232 -9.58 28.64 -9.33
CA ASP A 232 -10.76 29.26 -8.74
C ASP A 232 -11.66 28.16 -8.19
N ARG A 233 -11.61 27.96 -6.88
CA ARG A 233 -12.49 27.04 -6.16
C ARG A 233 -13.78 27.76 -5.76
N ASP A 234 -14.85 27.00 -5.59
CA ASP A 234 -16.12 27.50 -5.07
C ASP A 234 -15.94 27.89 -3.58
N PRO A 235 -16.08 29.19 -3.23
CA PRO A 235 -15.93 29.66 -1.85
C PRO A 235 -17.12 29.26 -0.97
N VAL A 236 -18.22 28.77 -1.56
CA VAL A 236 -19.38 28.29 -0.81
C VAL A 236 -19.07 26.89 -0.26
N PRO A 237 -19.03 26.71 1.08
CA PRO A 237 -18.77 25.39 1.65
C PRO A 237 -19.82 24.38 1.21
N VAL A 238 -19.36 23.16 0.95
CA VAL A 238 -20.22 22.05 0.52
C VAL A 238 -20.44 21.05 1.65
N HIS A 239 -21.67 20.59 1.82
CA HIS A 239 -21.98 19.44 2.64
C HIS A 239 -22.13 18.21 1.76
N VAL A 240 -21.37 17.17 2.09
CA VAL A 240 -21.51 15.84 1.48
C VAL A 240 -22.03 14.89 2.56
N PRO A 241 -23.22 14.29 2.36
CA PRO A 241 -23.81 13.42 3.36
C PRO A 241 -23.00 12.13 3.53
N ALA A 242 -22.99 11.60 4.75
CA ALA A 242 -22.41 10.29 5.01
C ALA A 242 -23.30 9.16 4.49
N ALA A 243 -22.74 7.94 4.40
CA ALA A 243 -23.52 6.75 4.06
C ALA A 243 -24.63 6.44 5.08
N THR A 244 -24.42 6.83 6.33
CA THR A 244 -25.43 6.72 7.39
C THR A 244 -26.17 8.05 7.51
N PRO A 245 -27.52 8.07 7.44
CA PRO A 245 -28.27 9.31 7.55
C PRO A 245 -28.07 9.96 8.91
N GLU A 246 -27.87 11.27 8.90
CA GLU A 246 -27.67 12.08 10.09
C GLU A 246 -28.97 12.17 10.90
N ARG A 247 -28.85 12.16 12.23
CA ARG A 247 -30.01 12.17 13.13
C ARG A 247 -29.79 13.12 14.30
N GLY A 248 -30.91 13.54 14.91
CA GLY A 248 -30.90 14.32 16.14
C GLY A 248 -30.18 15.66 15.97
N ARG A 249 -29.23 15.95 16.86
CA ARG A 249 -28.55 17.25 16.89
C ARG A 249 -27.65 17.50 15.69
N THR A 250 -27.05 16.47 15.11
CA THR A 250 -26.23 16.62 13.88
C THR A 250 -27.10 17.09 12.72
N ALA A 251 -28.30 16.51 12.56
CA ALA A 251 -29.25 16.95 11.54
C ALA A 251 -29.71 18.41 11.75
N ALA A 252 -30.02 18.77 13.00
CA ALA A 252 -30.38 20.15 13.34
C ALA A 252 -29.23 21.15 13.12
N ALA A 253 -27.99 20.74 13.39
CA ALA A 253 -26.80 21.55 13.11
C ALA A 253 -26.62 21.80 11.60
N LEU A 254 -26.79 20.76 10.78
CA LEU A 254 -26.73 20.87 9.32
C LEU A 254 -27.83 21.77 8.74
N GLU A 255 -29.04 21.69 9.29
CA GLU A 255 -30.14 22.59 8.93
C GLU A 255 -29.80 24.04 9.24
N ALA A 256 -29.26 24.31 10.45
CA ALA A 256 -28.81 25.65 10.83
C ALA A 256 -27.70 26.18 9.91
N LEU A 257 -26.74 25.33 9.55
CA LEU A 257 -25.65 25.69 8.64
C LEU A 257 -26.14 25.93 7.21
N THR A 258 -27.17 25.21 6.76
CA THR A 258 -27.81 25.45 5.46
C THR A 258 -28.40 26.87 5.41
N GLY A 259 -29.04 27.32 6.50
CA GLY A 259 -29.47 28.71 6.67
C GLY A 259 -28.33 29.74 6.66
N ALA A 260 -27.10 29.32 7.02
CA ALA A 260 -25.89 30.14 6.98
C ALA A 260 -25.13 30.05 5.63
N GLY A 261 -25.74 29.46 4.59
CA GLY A 261 -25.18 29.38 3.24
C GLY A 261 -24.30 28.15 2.97
N LEU A 262 -24.51 27.05 3.69
CA LEU A 262 -23.95 25.73 3.36
C LEU A 262 -24.71 25.13 2.17
N ARG A 263 -24.00 24.73 1.12
CA ARG A 263 -24.60 24.07 -0.06
C ARG A 263 -24.57 22.56 0.14
N SER A 264 -25.70 21.88 -0.03
CA SER A 264 -25.73 20.40 -0.02
C SER A 264 -25.42 19.86 -1.42
N ALA A 265 -24.56 18.84 -1.50
CA ALA A 265 -24.26 18.10 -2.72
C ALA A 265 -24.37 16.60 -2.47
N GLN A 266 -25.01 15.88 -3.40
CA GLN A 266 -25.09 14.42 -3.39
C GLN A 266 -24.40 13.85 -4.64
N PRO A 267 -23.08 14.00 -4.76
CA PRO A 267 -22.37 13.48 -5.91
C PRO A 267 -22.44 11.95 -5.93
N HIS A 268 -22.52 11.39 -7.13
CA HIS A 268 -22.18 9.99 -7.33
C HIS A 268 -20.72 9.77 -6.92
N TRP A 269 -20.37 8.58 -6.40
CA TRP A 269 -19.02 8.29 -5.89
C TRP A 269 -17.89 8.63 -6.89
N SER A 270 -18.16 8.51 -8.19
CA SER A 270 -17.19 8.83 -9.24
C SER A 270 -16.89 10.33 -9.38
N GLY A 271 -17.86 11.20 -9.08
CA GLY A 271 -17.72 12.66 -9.16
C GLY A 271 -17.45 13.34 -7.82
N LEU A 272 -17.45 12.58 -6.71
CA LEU A 272 -17.12 13.09 -5.39
C LEU A 272 -15.72 13.76 -5.32
N PRO A 273 -14.64 13.18 -5.91
CA PRO A 273 -13.34 13.84 -5.89
C PRO A 273 -13.36 15.24 -6.52
N ASP A 274 -14.10 15.42 -7.62
CA ASP A 274 -14.18 16.70 -8.34
C ASP A 274 -14.96 17.74 -7.52
N VAL A 275 -16.06 17.33 -6.86
CA VAL A 275 -16.80 18.22 -5.95
C VAL A 275 -15.93 18.71 -4.81
N LEU A 276 -15.16 17.81 -4.19
CA LEU A 276 -14.26 18.18 -3.09
C LEU A 276 -13.13 19.09 -3.60
N ARG A 277 -12.45 18.70 -4.68
CA ARG A 277 -11.33 19.46 -5.28
C ARG A 277 -11.74 20.87 -5.71
N GLY A 278 -12.96 21.02 -6.21
CA GLY A 278 -13.53 22.30 -6.65
C GLY A 278 -14.11 23.15 -5.52
N SER A 279 -14.07 22.72 -4.26
CA SER A 279 -14.60 23.48 -3.12
C SER A 279 -13.48 23.97 -2.21
N ASP A 280 -13.63 25.17 -1.64
CA ASP A 280 -12.71 25.69 -0.62
C ASP A 280 -12.84 24.92 0.69
N ALA A 281 -14.09 24.61 1.06
CA ALA A 281 -14.42 24.00 2.33
C ALA A 281 -15.50 22.92 2.20
N ALA A 282 -15.40 21.89 3.04
CA ALA A 282 -16.38 20.83 3.16
C ALA A 282 -16.84 20.68 4.62
N VAL A 283 -18.15 20.57 4.82
CA VAL A 283 -18.76 20.17 6.09
C VAL A 283 -19.14 18.71 5.99
N VAL A 284 -18.60 17.89 6.88
CA VAL A 284 -18.77 16.43 6.84
C VAL A 284 -19.07 15.91 8.24
N THR A 285 -19.67 14.72 8.32
CA THR A 285 -20.00 14.04 9.59
C THR A 285 -19.20 12.77 9.79
N ASP A 286 -18.57 12.27 8.72
CA ASP A 286 -17.75 11.06 8.71
C ASP A 286 -16.24 11.41 8.67
N PRO A 287 -15.41 10.86 9.58
CA PRO A 287 -13.97 11.09 9.58
C PRO A 287 -13.28 10.63 8.29
N SER A 288 -13.72 9.53 7.69
CA SER A 288 -13.12 9.02 6.45
C SER A 288 -13.37 9.96 5.27
N LEU A 289 -14.57 10.55 5.21
CA LEU A 289 -14.87 11.62 4.26
C LEU A 289 -14.08 12.91 4.52
N ALA A 290 -13.81 13.24 5.79
CA ALA A 290 -12.91 14.34 6.15
C ALA A 290 -11.50 14.13 5.59
N GLU A 291 -10.93 12.93 5.76
CA GLU A 291 -9.60 12.59 5.23
C GLU A 291 -9.55 12.68 3.69
N ARG A 292 -10.61 12.24 3.00
CA ARG A 292 -10.74 12.37 1.53
C ARG A 292 -10.81 13.84 1.08
N ALA A 293 -11.53 14.68 1.82
CA ALA A 293 -11.61 16.11 1.54
C ALA A 293 -10.26 16.81 1.74
N LEU A 294 -9.54 16.50 2.83
CA LEU A 294 -8.19 17.00 3.07
C LEU A 294 -7.23 16.58 1.95
N ALA A 295 -7.33 15.36 1.44
CA ALA A 295 -6.51 14.89 0.32
C ALA A 295 -6.77 15.67 -0.98
N CYS A 296 -7.97 16.22 -1.19
CA CYS A 296 -8.28 17.13 -2.30
C CYS A 296 -7.82 18.58 -2.05
N GLY A 297 -7.25 18.87 -0.89
CA GLY A 297 -6.89 20.22 -0.45
C GLY A 297 -8.08 21.06 0.02
N THR A 298 -9.21 20.43 0.31
CA THR A 298 -10.41 21.09 0.82
C THR A 298 -10.30 21.23 2.34
N ARG A 299 -10.53 22.43 2.89
CA ARG A 299 -10.56 22.62 4.34
C ARG A 299 -11.81 21.97 4.93
N VAL A 300 -11.71 21.35 6.10
CA VAL A 300 -12.81 20.54 6.64
C VAL A 300 -13.40 21.11 7.92
N LEU A 301 -14.73 21.13 8.02
CA LEU A 301 -15.47 21.21 9.27
C LEU A 301 -16.08 19.84 9.56
N LEU A 302 -15.53 19.09 10.51
CA LEU A 302 -16.03 17.78 10.90
C LEU A 302 -17.02 17.91 12.06
N LEU A 303 -18.28 17.54 11.81
CA LEU A 303 -19.35 17.46 12.82
C LEU A 303 -19.40 16.06 13.43
N ALA A 304 -18.49 15.78 14.35
CA ALA A 304 -18.39 14.49 15.03
C ALA A 304 -18.13 14.67 16.53
N PRO A 305 -18.59 13.75 17.39
CA PRO A 305 -18.20 13.75 18.80
C PRO A 305 -16.67 13.77 18.90
N SER A 306 -16.13 14.68 19.71
CA SER A 306 -14.68 14.89 19.80
C SER A 306 -14.00 13.54 20.11
N PRO A 307 -13.05 13.09 19.28
CA PRO A 307 -12.44 11.78 19.46
C PRO A 307 -11.70 11.77 20.80
N THR A 308 -12.19 10.97 21.75
CA THR A 308 -11.44 10.64 22.97
C THR A 308 -10.26 9.75 22.57
N GLY A 309 -9.15 10.39 22.19
CA GLY A 309 -7.84 9.76 22.02
C GLY A 309 -7.74 8.72 20.90
N ARG A 310 -7.53 9.17 19.66
CA ARG A 310 -6.73 8.50 18.61
C ARG A 310 -6.60 9.46 17.42
N GLY A 311 -5.37 9.97 17.20
CA GLY A 311 -4.97 10.73 16.00
C GLY A 311 -5.74 12.03 15.77
N GLY A 312 -5.21 13.17 16.25
CA GLY A 312 -5.78 14.48 15.97
C GLY A 312 -5.86 14.75 14.46
N LEU A 313 -7.05 15.13 13.99
CA LEU A 313 -7.26 15.74 12.68
C LEU A 313 -6.73 17.17 12.71
N ASP A 314 -5.41 17.38 12.83
CA ASP A 314 -4.81 18.72 12.79
C ASP A 314 -3.84 18.87 11.61
N ASP A 315 -3.75 20.10 11.10
CA ASP A 315 -3.53 20.55 9.71
C ASP A 315 -4.79 20.44 8.83
N GLY A 316 -5.63 21.49 8.87
CA GLY A 316 -6.69 21.73 7.89
C GLY A 316 -8.12 21.28 8.23
N ALA A 317 -8.35 20.64 9.38
CA ALA A 317 -9.67 20.23 9.82
C ALA A 317 -10.06 20.88 11.16
N HIS A 318 -11.28 21.39 11.23
CA HIS A 318 -11.89 21.94 12.43
C HIS A 318 -12.96 20.97 12.90
N VAL A 319 -12.76 20.37 14.09
CA VAL A 319 -13.71 19.39 14.65
C VAL A 319 -14.66 20.10 15.62
N VAL A 320 -15.96 19.94 15.40
CA VAL A 320 -17.01 20.49 16.26
C VAL A 320 -17.95 19.37 16.69
N ASP A 321 -18.08 19.16 17.99
CA ASP A 321 -19.01 18.19 18.55
C ASP A 321 -20.44 18.79 18.59
N PRO A 322 -21.43 18.25 17.86
CA PRO A 322 -22.82 18.71 17.94
C PRO A 322 -23.58 18.15 19.18
N GLY A 323 -22.89 17.42 20.05
CA GLY A 323 -23.42 16.75 21.23
C GLY A 323 -23.87 17.70 22.36
N PRO A 324 -24.43 17.16 23.46
CA PRO A 324 -25.00 17.95 24.57
C PRO A 324 -23.99 18.85 25.28
N ARG A 325 -22.70 18.51 25.20
CA ARG A 325 -21.59 19.24 25.80
C ARG A 325 -20.84 20.10 24.79
N GLY A 326 -21.22 20.01 23.51
CA GLY A 326 -20.63 20.77 22.44
C GLY A 326 -21.21 22.17 22.30
N PRO A 327 -20.63 23.01 21.44
CA PRO A 327 -21.16 24.34 21.17
C PRO A 327 -22.60 24.27 20.63
N GLY A 328 -23.42 25.26 21.00
CA GLY A 328 -24.73 25.47 20.38
C GLY A 328 -24.62 25.87 18.91
N ALA A 329 -25.76 26.10 18.26
CA ALA A 329 -25.83 26.47 16.85
C ALA A 329 -24.93 27.67 16.48
N GLU A 330 -24.79 28.65 17.38
CA GLU A 330 -23.91 29.81 17.21
C GLU A 330 -22.43 29.44 17.14
N GLY A 331 -21.96 28.51 17.98
CA GLY A 331 -20.56 28.06 17.93
C GLY A 331 -20.28 27.17 16.72
N ILE A 332 -21.27 26.40 16.26
CA ILE A 332 -21.18 25.64 15.00
C ILE A 332 -21.10 26.60 13.80
N ALA A 333 -21.90 27.67 13.79
CA ALA A 333 -21.85 28.71 12.76
C ALA A 333 -20.52 29.48 12.77
N MET A 334 -19.96 29.74 13.96
CA MET A 334 -18.64 30.33 14.11
C MET A 334 -17.54 29.42 13.53
N GLY A 335 -17.63 28.10 13.74
CA GLY A 335 -16.72 27.14 13.11
C GLY A 335 -16.78 27.20 11.57
N LEU A 336 -17.98 27.31 10.99
CA LEU A 336 -18.14 27.51 9.55
C LEU A 336 -17.54 28.83 9.07
N ALA A 337 -17.71 29.91 9.84
CA ALA A 337 -17.13 31.22 9.51
C ALA A 337 -15.60 31.17 9.52
N GLN A 338 -14.98 30.52 10.51
CA GLN A 338 -13.53 30.33 10.58
C GLN A 338 -12.99 29.55 9.38
N VAL A 339 -13.67 28.46 8.99
CA VAL A 339 -13.28 27.67 7.83
C VAL A 339 -13.39 28.48 6.54
N ARG A 340 -14.40 29.34 6.40
CA ARG A 340 -14.54 30.25 5.25
C ARG A 340 -13.44 31.31 5.21
N GLU A 341 -13.12 31.90 6.36
CA GLU A 341 -12.08 32.93 6.46
C GLU A 341 -10.70 32.37 6.12
N ALA A 342 -10.41 31.14 6.54
CA ALA A 342 -9.13 30.49 6.25
C ALA A 342 -8.99 30.03 4.79
N GLY A 343 -10.09 29.86 4.05
CA GLY A 343 -10.07 29.39 2.66
C GLY A 343 -9.59 27.93 2.51
N PRO A 344 -9.18 27.51 1.29
CA PRO A 344 -8.66 26.17 1.05
C PRO A 344 -7.33 25.91 1.79
N LEU A 345 -6.83 24.68 1.73
CA LEU A 345 -5.50 24.40 2.31
C LEU A 345 -4.40 25.09 1.49
N GLY A 346 -3.50 25.78 2.18
CA GLY A 346 -2.26 26.29 1.58
C GLY A 346 -1.33 25.15 1.15
N ALA A 347 -0.32 25.45 0.33
CA ALA A 347 0.60 24.44 -0.20
C ALA A 347 1.33 23.63 0.88
N GLU A 348 1.77 24.29 1.96
CA GLU A 348 2.42 23.63 3.11
C GLU A 348 1.44 22.75 3.90
N GLU A 349 0.27 23.30 4.28
CA GLU A 349 -0.79 22.54 4.96
C GLU A 349 -1.22 21.30 4.16
N LEU A 350 -1.39 21.47 2.85
CA LEU A 350 -1.72 20.40 1.93
C LEU A 350 -0.63 19.33 1.90
N ARG A 351 0.64 19.71 1.82
CA ARG A 351 1.76 18.75 1.81
C ARG A 351 1.85 17.99 3.13
N LEU A 352 1.66 18.65 4.27
CA LEU A 352 1.61 18.01 5.59
C LEU A 352 0.42 17.04 5.70
N ALA A 353 -0.78 17.48 5.30
CA ALA A 353 -1.98 16.65 5.28
C ALA A 353 -1.78 15.40 4.41
N LEU A 354 -1.29 15.57 3.18
CA LEU A 354 -1.02 14.47 2.26
C LEU A 354 0.05 13.52 2.78
N ARG A 355 1.13 14.02 3.38
CA ARG A 355 2.16 13.17 3.99
C ARG A 355 1.58 12.32 5.12
N ARG A 356 0.80 12.94 6.02
CA ARG A 356 0.13 12.22 7.11
C ARG A 356 -0.77 11.12 6.56
N LEU A 357 -1.62 11.46 5.57
CA LEU A 357 -2.52 10.50 4.94
C LEU A 357 -1.75 9.38 4.23
N TYR A 358 -0.71 9.72 3.48
CA TYR A 358 0.17 8.77 2.80
C TYR A 358 0.77 7.77 3.78
N LEU A 359 1.28 8.23 4.92
CA LEU A 359 1.93 7.36 5.91
C LEU A 359 0.96 6.50 6.73
N SER A 360 -0.28 6.96 6.96
CA SER A 360 -1.17 6.35 7.98
C SER A 360 -2.56 5.93 7.52
N ALA A 361 -3.12 6.56 6.48
CA ALA A 361 -4.53 6.40 6.12
C ALA A 361 -4.76 6.03 4.65
N ALA A 362 -3.73 6.08 3.81
CA ALA A 362 -3.87 5.77 2.39
C ALA A 362 -4.25 4.29 2.17
N THR A 363 -4.98 4.02 1.09
CA THR A 363 -5.48 2.67 0.79
C THR A 363 -4.45 1.54 0.86
N PRO A 364 -3.23 1.64 0.30
CA PRO A 364 -2.27 0.55 0.41
C PRO A 364 -1.77 0.32 1.84
N VAL A 365 -1.77 1.34 2.70
CA VAL A 365 -1.47 1.20 4.14
C VAL A 365 -2.57 0.40 4.81
N ARG A 366 -3.83 0.78 4.60
CA ARG A 366 -4.98 0.05 5.14
C ARG A 366 -5.04 -1.39 4.65
N LEU A 367 -4.79 -1.63 3.37
CA LEU A 367 -4.73 -2.99 2.83
C LEU A 367 -3.61 -3.81 3.49
N ALA A 368 -2.43 -3.23 3.70
CA ALA A 368 -1.34 -3.92 4.39
C ALA A 368 -1.68 -4.24 5.85
N GLU A 369 -2.36 -3.32 6.56
CA GLU A 369 -2.88 -3.54 7.91
C GLU A 369 -3.91 -4.68 7.95
N ILE A 370 -4.89 -4.65 7.05
CA ILE A 370 -5.96 -5.66 6.93
C ILE A 370 -5.38 -7.04 6.61
N PHE A 371 -4.51 -7.15 5.60
CA PHE A 371 -3.87 -8.42 5.26
C PHE A 371 -2.89 -8.89 6.35
N GLY A 372 -2.34 -7.98 7.15
CA GLY A 372 -1.53 -8.31 8.31
C GLY A 372 -2.30 -8.98 9.45
N GLN A 373 -3.64 -8.89 9.46
CA GLN A 373 -4.49 -9.57 10.45
C GLN A 373 -4.79 -11.03 10.11
N VAL A 374 -4.46 -11.48 8.89
CA VAL A 374 -4.74 -12.84 8.43
C VAL A 374 -3.46 -13.56 8.03
N THR A 375 -3.51 -14.89 8.06
CA THR A 375 -2.41 -15.71 7.50
C THR A 375 -2.70 -15.96 6.02
N LEU A 376 -1.97 -15.27 5.14
CA LEU A 376 -2.04 -15.51 3.71
C LEU A 376 -1.56 -16.92 3.35
N ALA A 377 -2.09 -17.46 2.25
CA ALA A 377 -1.71 -18.78 1.77
C ALA A 377 -0.20 -18.85 1.47
N PRO A 378 0.47 -20.01 1.67
CA PRO A 378 1.87 -20.15 1.31
C PRO A 378 2.13 -19.78 -0.16
N GLY A 379 3.13 -18.94 -0.41
CA GLY A 379 3.47 -18.47 -1.75
C GLY A 379 2.69 -17.24 -2.24
N SER A 380 1.77 -16.68 -1.44
CA SER A 380 1.06 -15.43 -1.74
C SER A 380 1.90 -14.15 -1.61
N GLY A 381 3.13 -14.25 -1.10
CA GLY A 381 3.95 -13.10 -0.72
C GLY A 381 3.61 -12.56 0.67
N GLY A 382 4.11 -11.35 0.98
CA GLY A 382 3.90 -10.71 2.27
C GLY A 382 2.66 -9.81 2.32
N SER A 383 2.18 -9.50 3.53
CA SER A 383 1.09 -8.53 3.74
C SER A 383 1.49 -7.10 3.35
N ASP A 384 2.79 -6.83 3.17
CA ASP A 384 3.36 -5.56 2.72
C ASP A 384 3.36 -5.39 1.19
N LEU A 385 2.90 -6.40 0.42
CA LEU A 385 2.82 -6.30 -1.04
C LEU A 385 2.05 -5.07 -1.56
N PRO A 386 0.93 -4.61 -0.95
CA PRO A 386 0.28 -3.37 -1.37
C PRO A 386 1.19 -2.12 -1.29
N LEU A 387 2.22 -2.14 -0.43
CA LEU A 387 3.19 -1.05 -0.26
C LEU A 387 4.41 -1.19 -1.18
N ARG A 388 4.49 -2.25 -2.00
CA ARG A 388 5.64 -2.52 -2.88
C ARG A 388 5.94 -1.37 -3.83
N GLU A 389 4.90 -0.77 -4.41
CA GLU A 389 5.00 0.38 -5.32
C GLU A 389 5.43 1.69 -4.63
N ARG A 390 5.62 1.68 -3.30
CA ARG A 390 6.14 2.81 -2.51
C ARG A 390 7.61 2.65 -2.11
N ARG A 391 8.23 1.50 -2.42
CA ARG A 391 9.63 1.27 -2.11
C ARG A 391 10.51 2.12 -3.02
N VAL A 392 11.45 2.84 -2.41
CA VAL A 392 12.39 3.73 -3.11
C VAL A 392 13.82 3.29 -2.84
N THR A 393 14.63 3.31 -3.89
CA THR A 393 16.08 3.19 -3.79
C THR A 393 16.70 4.58 -3.91
N LEU A 394 17.56 4.96 -2.95
CA LEU A 394 18.35 6.17 -3.07
C LEU A 394 19.58 5.90 -3.92
N LEU A 395 19.75 6.64 -5.00
CA LEU A 395 20.96 6.67 -5.80
C LEU A 395 21.79 7.85 -5.33
N ALA A 396 23.05 7.61 -4.95
CA ALA A 396 23.93 8.67 -4.47
C ALA A 396 25.33 8.55 -5.08
N LEU A 397 25.97 9.70 -5.30
CA LEU A 397 27.34 9.83 -5.79
C LEU A 397 28.19 10.62 -4.77
N PRO A 398 28.42 10.11 -3.54
CA PRO A 398 29.22 10.82 -2.55
C PRO A 398 30.69 10.84 -2.99
N ALA A 399 31.28 12.04 -3.03
CA ALA A 399 32.66 12.27 -3.45
C ALA A 399 33.68 12.18 -2.30
N ASP A 400 33.23 12.37 -1.05
CA ASP A 400 34.07 12.40 0.13
C ASP A 400 33.33 11.92 1.40
N ASP A 401 34.04 11.84 2.52
CA ASP A 401 33.46 11.42 3.80
C ASP A 401 32.36 12.38 4.29
N GLY A 402 32.49 13.69 4.04
CA GLY A 402 31.51 14.70 4.47
C GLY A 402 30.16 14.52 3.77
N THR A 403 30.19 14.40 2.44
CA THR A 403 29.01 14.10 1.61
C THR A 403 28.45 12.72 1.93
N SER A 404 29.28 11.71 2.21
CA SER A 404 28.81 10.39 2.63
C SER A 404 28.09 10.42 3.99
N LEU A 405 28.59 11.21 4.96
CA LEU A 405 27.98 11.34 6.29
C LEU A 405 26.66 12.10 6.21
N ALA A 406 26.59 13.13 5.36
CA ALA A 406 25.36 13.86 5.08
C ALA A 406 24.30 12.94 4.44
N LEU A 407 24.68 12.09 3.49
CA LEU A 407 23.82 11.04 2.92
C LEU A 407 23.30 10.10 4.01
N ALA A 408 24.19 9.63 4.88
CA ALA A 408 23.80 8.69 5.95
C ALA A 408 22.83 9.33 6.95
N GLU A 409 23.08 10.59 7.33
CA GLU A 409 22.20 11.32 8.23
C GLU A 409 20.83 11.58 7.59
N ASP A 410 20.79 12.00 6.33
CA ASP A 410 19.56 12.32 5.62
C ASP A 410 18.73 11.05 5.36
N ALA A 411 19.36 9.95 4.94
CA ALA A 411 18.69 8.67 4.68
C ALA A 411 18.13 8.02 5.97
N LEU A 412 18.87 8.07 7.08
CA LEU A 412 18.43 7.48 8.36
C LEU A 412 17.37 8.32 9.07
N LYS A 413 17.27 9.62 8.76
CA LYS A 413 16.23 10.51 9.31
C LYS A 413 14.93 10.51 8.51
N GLN A 414 14.86 9.83 7.37
CA GLN A 414 13.64 9.82 6.56
C GLN A 414 12.45 9.23 7.34
N GLU A 415 11.32 9.93 7.32
CA GLU A 415 10.04 9.45 7.83
C GLU A 415 9.57 8.21 7.06
N TRP A 416 9.85 8.17 5.75
CA TRP A 416 9.71 6.99 4.92
C TRP A 416 11.09 6.45 4.53
N PRO A 417 11.60 5.39 5.20
CA PRO A 417 12.96 4.95 4.99
C PRO A 417 13.16 4.39 3.57
N PRO A 418 14.30 4.68 2.93
CA PRO A 418 14.64 4.07 1.65
C PRO A 418 14.78 2.55 1.83
N ALA A 419 14.35 1.79 0.82
CA ALA A 419 14.44 0.34 0.83
C ALA A 419 15.89 -0.16 0.67
N GLU A 420 16.71 0.62 -0.03
CA GLU A 420 18.15 0.39 -0.21
C GLU A 420 18.82 1.67 -0.71
N VAL A 421 20.14 1.69 -0.66
CA VAL A 421 20.99 2.77 -1.20
C VAL A 421 21.98 2.18 -2.19
N VAL A 422 22.11 2.80 -3.36
CA VAL A 422 23.08 2.40 -4.39
C VAL A 422 24.12 3.50 -4.55
N VAL A 423 25.40 3.12 -4.39
CA VAL A 423 26.55 4.01 -4.51
C VAL A 423 27.60 3.42 -5.45
N PRO A 424 28.55 4.21 -5.97
CA PRO A 424 29.74 3.69 -6.62
C PRO A 424 30.54 2.75 -5.69
N GLU A 425 31.21 1.75 -6.27
CA GLU A 425 32.11 0.87 -5.52
C GLU A 425 33.29 1.64 -4.90
N GLU A 426 33.75 2.68 -5.58
CA GLU A 426 34.81 3.57 -5.08
C GLU A 426 34.40 4.26 -3.78
N SER A 427 33.11 4.58 -3.61
CA SER A 427 32.55 5.19 -2.40
C SER A 427 32.29 4.18 -1.27
N ALA A 428 32.51 2.88 -1.48
CA ALA A 428 32.10 1.84 -0.54
C ALA A 428 32.80 1.91 0.83
N HIS A 429 33.99 2.51 0.87
CA HIS A 429 34.84 2.66 2.06
C HIS A 429 34.56 3.96 2.85
N LEU A 430 33.70 4.83 2.34
CA LEU A 430 33.40 6.11 3.00
C LEU A 430 32.62 5.87 4.29
N THR A 431 32.92 6.66 5.31
CA THR A 431 32.42 6.52 6.68
C THR A 431 30.90 6.51 6.74
N GLY A 432 30.24 7.36 5.94
CA GLY A 432 28.79 7.40 5.87
C GLY A 432 28.18 6.14 5.26
N VAL A 433 28.82 5.54 4.26
CA VAL A 433 28.35 4.30 3.63
C VAL A 433 28.49 3.13 4.60
N GLU A 434 29.58 3.06 5.37
CA GLU A 434 29.72 2.08 6.44
C GLU A 434 28.66 2.27 7.54
N ARG A 435 28.37 3.52 7.90
CA ARG A 435 27.31 3.84 8.86
C ARG A 435 25.95 3.34 8.40
N LEU A 436 25.60 3.50 7.12
CA LEU A 436 24.34 2.97 6.57
C LEU A 436 24.25 1.45 6.73
N ARG A 437 25.32 0.72 6.39
CA ARG A 437 25.39 -0.74 6.57
C ARG A 437 25.27 -1.13 8.05
N ALA A 438 25.94 -0.41 8.94
CA ALA A 438 25.91 -0.67 10.38
C ALA A 438 24.50 -0.49 10.98
N HIS A 439 23.68 0.40 10.41
CA HIS A 439 22.27 0.58 10.81
C HIS A 439 21.32 -0.38 10.09
N GLY A 440 21.84 -1.35 9.33
CA GLY A 440 21.05 -2.39 8.67
C GLY A 440 20.39 -1.96 7.35
N LEU A 441 20.72 -0.77 6.83
CA LEU A 441 20.22 -0.34 5.52
C LEU A 441 20.96 -1.09 4.41
N PRO A 442 20.26 -1.77 3.48
CA PRO A 442 20.92 -2.44 2.37
C PRO A 442 21.66 -1.44 1.49
N VAL A 443 22.96 -1.66 1.29
CA VAL A 443 23.80 -0.84 0.41
C VAL A 443 24.33 -1.71 -0.73
N ARG A 444 24.05 -1.29 -1.96
CA ARG A 444 24.59 -1.90 -3.19
C ARG A 444 25.67 -1.00 -3.77
N THR A 445 26.71 -1.63 -4.31
CA THR A 445 27.85 -0.94 -4.92
C THR A 445 27.92 -1.25 -6.41
N VAL A 446 28.23 -0.25 -7.23
CA VAL A 446 28.34 -0.41 -8.70
C VAL A 446 29.75 -0.06 -9.17
N PRO A 447 30.44 -0.95 -9.90
CA PRO A 447 31.76 -0.68 -10.47
C PRO A 447 31.71 0.29 -11.65
N GLY A 448 32.78 1.07 -11.81
CA GLY A 448 33.03 1.88 -13.01
C GLY A 448 32.13 3.10 -13.18
N VAL A 449 31.56 3.61 -12.08
CA VAL A 449 30.82 4.87 -12.04
C VAL A 449 31.69 5.89 -11.32
N GLY A 450 32.22 6.87 -12.04
CA GLY A 450 33.02 7.93 -11.43
C GLY A 450 32.18 8.83 -10.53
N THR A 451 32.79 9.34 -9.47
CA THR A 451 32.17 10.24 -8.47
C THR A 451 32.03 11.69 -8.93
N ASP A 452 32.75 12.07 -10.00
CA ASP A 452 33.04 13.49 -10.30
C ASP A 452 31.95 14.21 -11.12
N SER A 453 30.96 13.50 -11.71
CA SER A 453 29.82 14.19 -12.32
C SER A 453 28.53 13.35 -12.39
N ALA A 454 27.43 13.97 -11.98
CA ALA A 454 26.07 13.44 -11.99
C ALA A 454 25.47 13.39 -13.41
N SER A 455 26.13 12.66 -14.34
CA SER A 455 25.66 12.50 -15.72
C SER A 455 24.45 11.54 -15.81
N PRO A 456 23.58 11.67 -16.84
CA PRO A 456 22.50 10.71 -17.06
C PRO A 456 22.98 9.26 -17.17
N ALA A 457 24.17 9.03 -17.73
CA ALA A 457 24.78 7.70 -17.82
C ALA A 457 25.17 7.14 -16.45
N ALA A 458 25.74 7.98 -15.57
CA ALA A 458 26.07 7.57 -14.20
C ALA A 458 24.80 7.16 -13.42
N TRP A 459 23.74 7.96 -13.50
CA TRP A 459 22.46 7.62 -12.87
C TRP A 459 21.82 6.35 -13.43
N ALA A 460 21.90 6.14 -14.74
CA ALA A 460 21.38 4.93 -15.37
C ALA A 460 22.07 3.67 -14.84
N ARG A 461 23.40 3.72 -14.70
CA ARG A 461 24.21 2.61 -14.16
C ARG A 461 23.88 2.29 -12.71
N LEU A 462 23.67 3.30 -11.87
CA LEU A 462 23.19 3.07 -10.50
C LEU A 462 21.76 2.51 -10.49
N ALA A 463 20.88 3.02 -11.36
CA ALA A 463 19.49 2.58 -11.46
C ALA A 463 19.35 1.13 -11.96
N GLU A 464 20.28 0.64 -12.81
CA GLU A 464 20.33 -0.77 -13.24
C GLU A 464 20.53 -1.74 -12.06
N ALA A 465 21.24 -1.31 -11.02
CA ALA A 465 21.50 -2.11 -9.82
C ALA A 465 20.38 -2.02 -8.77
N ALA A 466 19.40 -1.13 -8.95
CA ALA A 466 18.28 -0.96 -8.03
C ALA A 466 17.19 -2.03 -8.25
N ASP A 467 16.62 -2.52 -7.15
CA ASP A 467 15.57 -3.54 -7.14
C ASP A 467 14.16 -2.97 -7.03
N THR A 468 14.02 -1.70 -6.68
CA THR A 468 12.73 -1.03 -6.45
C THR A 468 12.15 -0.42 -7.72
N PRO A 469 10.82 -0.22 -7.78
CA PRO A 469 10.19 0.46 -8.92
C PRO A 469 10.56 1.95 -9.01
N TRP A 470 10.87 2.58 -7.87
CA TRP A 470 11.20 3.99 -7.77
C TRP A 470 12.64 4.22 -7.33
N VAL A 471 13.26 5.22 -7.91
CA VAL A 471 14.63 5.64 -7.62
C VAL A 471 14.65 7.14 -7.35
N ALA A 472 15.27 7.53 -6.24
CA ALA A 472 15.45 8.92 -5.86
C ALA A 472 16.91 9.34 -6.04
N LEU A 473 17.13 10.50 -6.65
CA LEU A 473 18.46 11.01 -6.98
C LEU A 473 18.93 11.92 -5.85
N TRP A 474 19.80 11.39 -4.99
CA TRP A 474 20.36 12.14 -3.88
C TRP A 474 21.56 12.98 -4.33
N ARG A 475 21.48 14.29 -4.13
CA ARG A 475 22.55 15.26 -4.47
C ARG A 475 23.01 16.06 -3.26
N GLU A 476 22.08 16.37 -2.38
CA GLU A 476 22.26 17.19 -1.17
C GLU A 476 21.23 16.75 -0.12
N PRO A 477 21.39 17.12 1.15
CA PRO A 477 20.40 16.85 2.19
C PRO A 477 19.04 17.49 1.87
N ARG A 478 17.95 16.71 1.89
CA ARG A 478 16.60 17.18 1.56
C ARG A 478 15.62 17.16 2.75
N GLY A 479 16.06 16.63 3.89
CA GLY A 479 15.27 16.58 5.12
C GLY A 479 14.40 15.31 5.22
N ALA A 480 13.91 15.06 6.42
CA ALA A 480 13.24 13.82 6.81
C ALA A 480 11.99 13.46 5.99
N ALA A 481 11.35 14.45 5.39
CA ALA A 481 10.09 14.29 4.69
C ALA A 481 10.21 13.97 3.19
N PHE A 482 11.39 14.19 2.62
CA PHE A 482 11.59 14.28 1.18
C PHE A 482 11.07 13.05 0.42
N LEU A 483 11.44 11.84 0.86
CA LEU A 483 11.00 10.61 0.19
C LEU A 483 9.49 10.38 0.33
N ALA A 484 8.91 10.70 1.50
CA ALA A 484 7.48 10.56 1.72
C ALA A 484 6.70 11.50 0.79
N ASP A 485 7.11 12.77 0.69
CA ASP A 485 6.45 13.78 -0.14
C ASP A 485 6.57 13.45 -1.64
N ALA A 486 7.77 13.07 -2.10
CA ALA A 486 7.98 12.78 -3.52
C ALA A 486 7.17 11.56 -3.98
N VAL A 487 7.14 10.48 -3.19
CA VAL A 487 6.37 9.27 -3.53
C VAL A 487 4.88 9.51 -3.39
N CYS A 488 4.46 10.26 -2.36
CA CYS A 488 3.07 10.69 -2.23
C CYS A 488 2.62 11.47 -3.46
N ALA A 489 3.43 12.41 -3.95
CA ALA A 489 3.13 13.18 -5.15
C ALA A 489 3.05 12.31 -6.41
N ALA A 490 3.93 11.31 -6.54
CA ALA A 490 3.87 10.34 -7.62
C ALA A 490 2.60 9.47 -7.55
N GLU A 491 2.20 9.02 -6.35
CA GLU A 491 0.98 8.23 -6.14
C GLU A 491 -0.30 9.02 -6.43
N CYS A 492 -0.36 10.28 -5.99
CA CYS A 492 -1.48 11.19 -6.24
C CYS A 492 -1.71 11.45 -7.75
N SER A 493 -0.62 11.59 -8.51
CA SER A 493 -0.67 12.07 -9.90
C SER A 493 -0.58 10.96 -10.95
N GLY A 494 -0.03 9.80 -10.59
CA GLY A 494 0.41 8.80 -11.55
C GLY A 494 1.49 9.32 -12.50
N ALA A 495 2.31 10.27 -12.04
CA ALA A 495 3.49 10.74 -12.76
C ALA A 495 4.56 9.66 -12.84
N ASP A 496 5.44 9.76 -13.83
CA ASP A 496 6.61 8.88 -13.99
C ASP A 496 7.87 9.45 -13.32
N ALA A 497 7.88 10.76 -13.08
CA ALA A 497 8.92 11.44 -12.34
C ALA A 497 8.40 12.71 -11.64
N VAL A 498 9.03 13.04 -10.52
CA VAL A 498 8.70 14.17 -9.65
C VAL A 498 9.97 14.96 -9.33
N GLY A 499 9.85 16.28 -9.30
CA GLY A 499 10.92 17.19 -8.88
C GLY A 499 10.54 18.64 -9.11
N PRO A 500 11.40 19.60 -8.74
CA PRO A 500 11.14 21.01 -9.02
C PRO A 500 11.15 21.29 -10.53
N VAL A 501 10.44 22.34 -10.93
CA VAL A 501 10.44 22.82 -12.30
C VAL A 501 11.88 23.13 -12.71
N ALA A 502 12.32 22.55 -13.82
CA ALA A 502 13.59 22.96 -14.39
C ALA A 502 13.34 24.26 -15.18
N ALA A 503 14.10 25.33 -14.86
CA ALA A 503 14.25 26.43 -15.80
C ALA A 503 14.68 25.83 -17.14
N ALA A 504 13.98 26.19 -18.23
CA ALA A 504 14.16 25.59 -19.55
C ALA A 504 15.64 25.35 -19.81
N TRP A 505 16.01 24.10 -20.16
CA TRP A 505 17.38 23.64 -20.36
C TRP A 505 17.97 24.21 -21.66
N GLY A 506 17.90 25.53 -21.82
CA GLY A 506 18.47 26.28 -22.92
C GLY A 506 19.82 26.87 -22.51
N THR A 507 20.72 26.93 -23.48
CA THR A 507 21.89 27.81 -23.44
C THR A 507 21.46 29.22 -23.03
N PRO A 508 22.18 29.93 -22.14
CA PRO A 508 21.84 31.31 -21.80
C PRO A 508 21.81 32.16 -23.08
N GLY A 509 20.62 32.53 -23.56
CA GLY A 509 20.45 33.42 -24.72
C GLY A 509 19.51 32.96 -25.83
N GLU A 510 19.08 31.69 -25.87
CA GLU A 510 18.15 31.20 -26.91
C GLU A 510 16.76 30.97 -26.32
N ARG A 511 15.96 32.05 -26.21
CA ARG A 511 14.51 31.93 -26.08
C ARG A 511 13.93 31.66 -27.47
N THR A 512 13.36 30.48 -27.68
CA THR A 512 12.69 30.15 -28.93
C THR A 512 11.21 30.48 -28.78
N PRO A 513 10.50 31.04 -29.77
CA PRO A 513 9.08 31.39 -29.64
C PRO A 513 8.13 30.21 -29.35
N ALA A 514 8.61 28.96 -29.39
CA ALA A 514 7.89 27.77 -28.91
C ALA A 514 7.82 27.65 -27.37
N ASP A 515 8.60 28.44 -26.62
CA ASP A 515 8.52 28.54 -25.16
C ASP A 515 7.32 29.40 -24.69
N ALA A 516 6.60 30.06 -25.61
CA ALA A 516 5.47 30.94 -25.29
C ALA A 516 4.14 30.20 -25.03
N ASP A 517 4.03 28.93 -25.44
CA ASP A 517 2.83 28.09 -25.19
C ASP A 517 2.96 27.26 -23.91
N ALA A 518 4.15 27.24 -23.28
CA ALA A 518 4.28 26.77 -21.91
C ALA A 518 3.73 27.89 -21.01
N VAL A 519 2.48 27.76 -20.59
CA VAL A 519 1.92 28.53 -19.47
C VAL A 519 3.03 28.70 -18.42
N ASP A 520 3.30 29.95 -18.02
CA ASP A 520 4.40 30.36 -17.16
C ASP A 520 4.23 29.82 -15.73
N TRP A 521 4.25 28.49 -15.60
CA TRP A 521 4.13 27.74 -14.35
C TRP A 521 5.37 27.92 -13.48
N ALA A 522 6.48 28.42 -14.05
CA ALA A 522 7.68 28.78 -13.31
C ALA A 522 7.42 29.96 -12.33
N GLY A 523 6.40 30.78 -12.58
CA GLY A 523 5.98 31.88 -11.70
C GLY A 523 4.80 31.56 -10.78
N ALA A 524 4.23 30.35 -10.85
CA ALA A 524 3.12 29.96 -9.99
C ALA A 524 3.67 29.16 -8.80
N ASP A 525 3.46 29.64 -7.58
CA ASP A 525 3.67 28.96 -6.29
C ASP A 525 2.77 27.70 -6.14
N ARG A 526 2.71 26.85 -7.18
CA ARG A 526 1.74 25.77 -7.33
C ARG A 526 2.43 24.43 -7.33
N ASP A 527 2.14 23.67 -6.29
CA ASP A 527 2.49 22.27 -6.20
C ASP A 527 1.52 21.39 -7.00
N TYR A 528 1.96 20.18 -7.37
CA TYR A 528 1.14 19.17 -8.06
C TYR A 528 0.69 19.56 -9.48
N VAL A 529 1.57 20.24 -10.23
CA VAL A 529 1.32 20.65 -11.63
C VAL A 529 2.14 19.79 -12.60
N PHE A 530 1.55 19.35 -13.70
CA PHE A 530 2.30 18.67 -14.77
C PHE A 530 3.06 19.69 -15.63
N VAL A 531 4.35 19.43 -15.87
CA VAL A 531 5.24 20.35 -16.59
C VAL A 531 6.02 19.63 -17.69
N GLY A 532 6.57 20.40 -18.64
CA GLY A 532 7.34 19.86 -19.76
C GLY A 532 8.75 19.40 -19.39
N ALA A 533 9.32 19.92 -18.30
CA ALA A 533 10.65 19.58 -17.81
C ALA A 533 10.77 19.79 -16.29
N ILE A 534 11.47 18.88 -15.62
CA ILE A 534 11.79 18.95 -14.20
C ILE A 534 13.28 18.70 -13.98
N GLN A 535 13.81 19.14 -12.85
CA GLN A 535 15.03 18.57 -12.29
C GLN A 535 14.62 17.33 -11.50
N PRO A 536 14.92 16.10 -11.97
CA PRO A 536 14.37 14.91 -11.35
C PRO A 536 14.97 14.68 -9.97
N GLU A 537 14.07 14.45 -9.03
CA GLU A 537 14.37 14.06 -7.65
C GLU A 537 13.89 12.64 -7.37
N LEU A 538 12.75 12.26 -7.95
CA LEU A 538 12.20 10.90 -7.95
C LEU A 538 11.82 10.53 -9.38
N ALA A 539 12.15 9.30 -9.82
CA ALA A 539 11.73 8.80 -11.12
C ALA A 539 11.48 7.29 -11.09
N ARG A 540 10.66 6.79 -12.02
CA ARG A 540 10.54 5.36 -12.28
C ARG A 540 11.91 4.81 -12.70
N ARG A 541 12.30 3.66 -12.14
CA ARG A 541 13.58 3.01 -12.46
C ARG A 541 13.77 2.81 -13.96
N GLY A 542 12.72 2.34 -14.65
CA GLY A 542 12.73 2.11 -16.10
C GLY A 542 12.96 3.38 -16.94
N LEU A 543 12.68 4.56 -16.39
CA LEU A 543 12.95 5.83 -17.06
C LEU A 543 14.44 6.19 -16.98
N LEU A 544 15.06 6.05 -15.80
CA LEU A 544 16.49 6.35 -15.59
C LEU A 544 17.42 5.37 -16.32
N VAL A 545 17.07 4.08 -16.36
CA VAL A 545 17.88 3.05 -17.04
C VAL A 545 18.10 3.36 -18.52
N ARG A 546 17.24 4.16 -19.15
CA ARG A 546 17.38 4.56 -20.57
C ARG A 546 18.50 5.57 -20.80
N ALA A 547 19.10 6.13 -19.75
CA ALA A 547 20.16 7.14 -19.81
C ALA A 547 19.80 8.39 -20.65
N LEU A 548 18.51 8.68 -20.82
CA LEU A 548 18.03 9.86 -21.54
C LEU A 548 18.11 11.10 -20.65
N HIS A 549 18.42 12.24 -21.26
CA HIS A 549 18.42 13.52 -20.56
C HIS A 549 16.99 13.85 -20.03
N PRO A 550 16.82 14.32 -18.78
CA PRO A 550 15.49 14.57 -18.21
C PRO A 550 14.61 15.53 -19.01
N GLY A 551 15.24 16.53 -19.65
CA GLY A 551 14.54 17.49 -20.52
C GLY A 551 13.86 16.88 -21.77
N VAL A 552 14.14 15.62 -22.14
CA VAL A 552 13.47 14.94 -23.26
C VAL A 552 12.42 13.92 -22.82
N TRP A 553 12.27 13.64 -21.52
CA TRP A 553 11.38 12.57 -21.04
C TRP A 553 9.92 12.79 -21.43
N ASN A 554 9.41 14.03 -21.35
CA ASN A 554 8.05 14.36 -21.77
C ASN A 554 7.82 14.07 -23.27
N ARG A 555 8.82 14.35 -24.13
CA ARG A 555 8.75 14.04 -25.58
C ARG A 555 8.71 12.54 -25.85
N HIS A 556 9.13 11.72 -24.89
CA HIS A 556 9.05 10.26 -24.94
C HIS A 556 7.84 9.69 -24.18
N GLY A 557 6.85 10.54 -23.85
CA GLY A 557 5.57 10.15 -23.26
C GLY A 557 5.57 10.00 -21.74
N ALA A 558 6.65 10.40 -21.05
CA ALA A 558 6.69 10.38 -19.59
C ALA A 558 5.92 11.55 -18.98
N ARG A 559 5.12 11.29 -17.96
CA ARG A 559 4.37 12.33 -17.23
C ARG A 559 5.24 12.90 -16.11
N LEU A 560 5.54 14.20 -16.18
CA LEU A 560 6.45 14.87 -15.22
C LEU A 560 5.67 15.81 -14.31
N LEU A 561 5.80 15.61 -13.00
CA LEU A 561 5.12 16.45 -12.00
C LEU A 561 6.10 17.39 -11.32
N ALA A 562 5.73 18.66 -11.26
CA ALA A 562 6.40 19.68 -10.48
C ALA A 562 5.97 19.63 -9.02
N LEU A 563 6.95 19.63 -8.12
CA LEU A 563 6.76 19.80 -6.68
C LEU A 563 7.71 20.92 -6.22
N GLY A 564 7.16 22.02 -5.72
CA GLY A 564 7.94 23.14 -5.23
C GLY A 564 8.64 22.81 -3.90
N PRO A 565 9.69 23.56 -3.52
CA PRO A 565 10.29 23.41 -2.21
C PRO A 565 9.27 23.73 -1.11
N LEU A 566 9.38 23.09 0.06
CA LEU A 566 8.71 23.59 1.25
C LEU A 566 9.39 24.90 1.63
N SER A 567 8.67 26.01 1.54
CA SER A 567 9.11 27.34 2.01
C SER A 567 9.27 27.32 3.52
N GLY A 568 10.38 26.76 3.99
CA GLY A 568 10.60 26.45 5.41
C GLY A 568 12.08 26.30 5.75
N ARG A 569 12.91 27.13 5.14
CA ARG A 569 14.23 27.61 5.59
C ARG A 569 14.80 28.42 4.45
N SER A 570 14.54 29.73 4.46
CA SER A 570 15.53 30.64 3.92
C SER A 570 16.84 30.27 4.61
N SER A 571 17.81 29.80 3.84
CA SER A 571 19.21 29.97 4.18
C SER A 571 19.39 31.48 4.35
N GLY A 572 19.26 31.96 5.59
CA GLY A 572 19.75 33.27 5.98
C GLY A 572 21.25 33.24 5.70
N GLY A 573 21.62 33.71 4.51
CA GLY A 573 22.98 34.07 4.21
C GLY A 573 23.37 35.13 5.24
N ALA A 574 24.33 34.77 6.09
CA ALA A 574 25.10 35.75 6.81
C ALA A 574 25.90 36.54 5.77
N ASP A 575 25.56 37.80 5.60
CA ASP A 575 26.54 38.85 5.29
C ASP A 575 27.19 39.32 6.60
#